data_AF-A0A0C1JQ26-F1
#
_entry.id   AF-A0A0C1JQ26-F1
#
_cell.length_a   1.000
_cell.length_b   1.000
_cell.length_c   1.000
_cell.angle_alpha   90.00
_cell.angle_beta   90.00
_cell.angle_gamma   90.00
#
_symmetry.space_group_name_H-M   'P 1'
#
loop_
_entity.id
_entity.type
_entity.pdbx_description
1 polymer ?
#
loop_
_entity_poly.entity_id
_entity_poly.type
_entity_poly.pdbx_seq_one_letter_code
_entity_poly.pdbx_strand_id
1 'polypeptide(L)'
;MKLDLLDIYTDYLISQNQQATATGLSNLLDGQVSYDKITRFLNSNPGGSKELWQYVKKQVRHLEQDKGGVLIIDDTIEEKPYTDENEIVCWHFSHTQGR
;
A
#
# COMPACT_ATOMS: atom_id res chain seq x y z
N MET A 1 9.38 -6.28 20.58
CA MET A 1 9.12 -6.11 19.14
C MET A 1 7.69 -5.59 19.05
N LYS A 2 7.49 -4.28 18.83
CA LYS A 2 6.13 -3.74 18.69
C LYS A 2 5.55 -4.35 17.42
N LEU A 3 4.39 -4.99 17.52
CA LEU A 3 3.52 -5.23 16.38
C LEU A 3 3.35 -3.89 15.65
N ASP A 4 4.08 -3.67 14.55
CA ASP A 4 3.92 -2.46 13.76
C ASP A 4 2.54 -2.58 13.13
N LEU A 5 1.62 -1.72 13.58
CA LEU A 5 0.22 -1.80 13.19
C LEU A 5 0.07 -1.62 11.66
N LEU A 6 1.05 -0.96 11.04
CA LEU A 6 1.21 -0.86 9.61
C LEU A 6 1.40 -2.23 8.96
N ASP A 7 2.39 -3.02 9.41
CA ASP A 7 2.69 -4.33 8.81
C ASP A 7 1.49 -5.28 8.91
N ILE A 8 0.85 -5.33 10.08
CA ILE A 8 -0.32 -6.20 10.30
C ILE A 8 -1.51 -5.78 9.44
N TYR A 9 -1.74 -4.48 9.32
CA TYR A 9 -2.83 -3.97 8.50
C TYR A 9 -2.55 -4.22 7.01
N THR A 10 -1.31 -4.04 6.56
CA THR A 10 -0.89 -4.36 5.19
C THR A 10 -1.02 -5.85 4.89
N ASP A 11 -0.54 -6.73 5.77
CA ASP A 11 -0.68 -8.18 5.60
C ASP A 11 -2.15 -8.61 5.56
N TYR A 12 -3.00 -7.97 6.38
CA TYR A 12 -4.44 -8.20 6.34
C TYR A 12 -5.07 -7.79 5.01
N LEU A 13 -4.70 -6.64 4.46
CA LEU A 13 -5.18 -6.19 3.15
C LEU A 13 -4.74 -7.12 2.02
N ILE A 14 -3.51 -7.63 2.08
CA ILE A 14 -2.98 -8.55 1.06
C ILE A 14 -3.65 -9.93 1.17
N SER A 15 -3.91 -10.40 2.38
CA SER A 15 -4.41 -11.76 2.62
C SER A 15 -5.93 -11.90 2.53
N GLN A 16 -6.68 -10.82 2.69
CA GLN A 16 -8.14 -10.84 2.70
C GLN A 16 -8.69 -10.73 1.26
N ASN A 17 -9.45 -11.74 0.84
CA ASN A 17 -10.10 -11.76 -0.49
C ASN A 17 -11.54 -11.20 -0.48
N GLN A 18 -12.04 -10.79 0.70
CA GLN A 18 -13.37 -10.23 0.89
C GLN A 18 -13.29 -8.75 1.33
N GLN A 19 -14.32 -8.26 2.01
CA GLN A 19 -14.34 -6.90 2.53
C GLN A 19 -13.33 -6.73 3.67
N ALA A 20 -12.32 -5.87 3.46
CA ALA A 20 -11.41 -5.45 4.51
C ALA A 20 -12.12 -4.47 5.47
N THR A 21 -12.26 -4.85 6.75
CA THR A 21 -12.89 -4.00 7.77
C THR A 21 -12.08 -3.98 9.06
N ALA A 22 -12.12 -2.86 9.80
CA ALA A 22 -11.42 -2.73 11.09
C ALA A 22 -11.92 -3.75 12.13
N THR A 23 -13.23 -4.02 12.13
CA THR A 23 -13.83 -5.07 12.98
C THR A 23 -13.38 -6.46 12.55
N GLY A 24 -13.28 -6.71 11.24
CA GLY A 24 -12.78 -7.97 10.68
C GLY A 24 -11.34 -8.25 11.10
N LEU A 25 -10.46 -7.25 11.03
CA LEU A 25 -9.07 -7.39 11.51
C LEU A 25 -9.01 -7.59 13.03
N SER A 26 -9.80 -6.82 13.80
CA SER A 26 -9.86 -6.99 15.26
C SER A 26 -10.30 -8.41 15.65
N ASN A 27 -11.27 -8.98 14.93
CA ASN A 27 -11.74 -10.35 15.15
C ASN A 27 -10.69 -11.39 14.73
N LEU A 28 -9.99 -11.18 13.62
CA LEU A 28 -8.91 -12.06 13.15
C LEU A 28 -7.76 -12.16 14.16
N LEU A 29 -7.54 -11.10 14.93
CA LEU A 29 -6.50 -11.02 15.96
C LEU A 29 -7.03 -11.33 17.37
N ASP A 30 -8.20 -11.96 17.51
CA ASP A 30 -8.84 -12.28 18.79
C ASP A 30 -8.94 -11.08 19.75
N GLY A 31 -9.15 -9.87 19.20
CA GLY A 31 -9.24 -8.64 19.98
C GLY A 31 -7.91 -8.09 20.52
N GLN A 32 -6.75 -8.68 20.19
CA GLN A 32 -5.44 -8.17 20.59
C GLN A 32 -5.16 -6.75 20.07
N VAL A 33 -5.78 -6.40 18.95
CA VAL A 33 -5.82 -5.04 18.41
C VAL A 33 -7.29 -4.65 18.26
N SER A 34 -7.73 -3.62 18.97
CA SER A 34 -9.13 -3.17 18.87
C SER A 34 -9.41 -2.46 17.55
N TYR A 35 -10.65 -2.59 17.06
CA TYR A 35 -11.10 -1.89 15.84
C TYR A 35 -10.92 -0.36 15.97
N ASP A 36 -11.15 0.22 17.15
CA ASP A 36 -10.92 1.65 17.39
C ASP A 36 -9.46 2.08 17.22
N LYS A 37 -8.52 1.20 17.59
CA LYS A 37 -7.09 1.46 17.42
C LYS A 37 -6.71 1.48 15.94
N ILE A 38 -7.31 0.57 15.15
CA ILE A 38 -7.14 0.53 13.70
C ILE A 38 -7.73 1.79 13.06
N THR A 39 -8.96 2.18 13.42
CA THR A 39 -9.59 3.41 12.89
C THR A 39 -8.78 4.65 13.23
N ARG A 40 -8.26 4.78 14.46
CA ARG A 40 -7.39 5.90 14.84
C ARG A 40 -6.08 5.91 14.07
N PHE A 41 -5.51 4.74 13.78
CA PHE A 41 -4.32 4.61 12.95
C PHE A 41 -4.59 5.06 11.51
N LEU A 42 -5.69 4.62 10.89
CA LEU A 42 -6.05 5.02 9.52
C LEU A 42 -6.38 6.51 9.39
N ASN A 43 -6.93 7.11 10.45
CA ASN A 43 -7.18 8.55 10.51
C ASN A 43 -5.94 9.37 10.87
N SER A 44 -4.84 8.73 11.26
CA SER A 44 -3.58 9.42 11.49
C SER A 44 -2.90 9.74 10.16
N ASN A 45 -2.08 10.80 10.11
CA ASN A 45 -1.32 11.12 8.90
C ASN A 45 -0.18 10.11 8.73
N PRO A 46 -0.19 9.23 7.71
CA PRO A 46 0.84 8.20 7.53
C PRO A 46 2.16 8.77 6.98
N GLY A 47 2.21 10.07 6.68
CA GLY A 47 3.30 10.68 5.93
C GLY A 47 3.15 10.48 4.42
N GLY A 48 4.07 11.04 3.65
CA GLY A 48 4.13 10.92 2.21
C GLY A 48 5.27 10.02 1.73
N SER A 49 5.65 10.16 0.46
CA SER A 49 6.70 9.35 -0.17
C SER A 49 8.05 9.42 0.56
N LYS A 50 8.33 10.53 1.26
CA LYS A 50 9.57 10.72 2.02
C LYS A 50 9.61 9.80 3.24
N GLU A 51 8.54 9.78 4.04
CA GLU A 51 8.40 8.95 5.23
C GLU A 51 8.40 7.47 4.85
N LEU A 52 7.68 7.12 3.77
CA LEU A 52 7.69 5.76 3.21
C LEU A 52 9.11 5.33 2.79
N TRP A 53 9.86 6.20 2.10
CA TRP A 53 11.25 5.89 1.74
C TRP A 53 12.11 5.64 2.97
N GLN A 54 11.99 6.45 4.02
CA GLN A 54 12.74 6.25 5.26
C GLN A 54 12.41 4.91 5.92
N TYR A 55 11.15 4.49 5.88
CA TYR A 55 10.68 3.19 6.37
C TYR A 55 11.32 2.03 5.59
N VAL A 56 11.15 1.99 4.26
CA VAL A 56 11.58 0.84 3.44
C VAL A 56 13.09 0.79 3.20
N LYS A 57 13.79 1.93 3.29
CA LYS A 57 15.23 2.04 2.94
C LYS A 57 16.08 0.99 3.65
N LYS A 58 15.81 0.67 4.92
CA LYS A 58 16.60 -0.32 5.66
C LYS A 58 16.49 -1.71 5.03
N GLN A 59 15.28 -2.12 4.63
CA GLN A 59 15.08 -3.41 3.96
C GLN A 59 15.72 -3.41 2.57
N VAL A 60 15.56 -2.33 1.80
CA VAL A 60 16.19 -2.20 0.48
C VAL A 60 17.71 -2.32 0.57
N ARG A 61 18.36 -1.62 1.52
CA ARG A 61 19.82 -1.70 1.73
C ARG A 61 20.29 -3.06 2.22
N HIS A 62 19.42 -3.85 2.87
CA HIS A 62 19.76 -5.20 3.27
C HIS A 62 19.76 -6.18 2.08
N LEU A 63 18.91 -5.94 1.08
CA LEU A 63 18.79 -6.74 -0.14
C LEU A 63 19.74 -6.29 -1.26
N GLU A 64 20.30 -5.08 -1.15
CA GLU A 64 21.26 -4.53 -2.11
C GLU A 64 22.54 -5.38 -2.17
N GLN A 65 22.96 -5.72 -3.38
CA GLN A 65 24.16 -6.54 -3.63
C GLN A 65 25.17 -5.75 -4.48
N ASP A 66 26.47 -5.96 -4.23
CA ASP A 66 27.55 -5.31 -4.98
C ASP A 66 27.56 -5.68 -6.47
N LYS A 67 27.05 -6.87 -6.81
CA LYS A 67 26.94 -7.37 -8.18
C LYS A 67 25.55 -7.95 -8.40
N GLY A 68 24.89 -7.55 -9.48
CA GLY A 68 23.53 -7.99 -9.82
C GLY A 68 22.59 -6.82 -10.07
N GLY A 69 21.29 -7.10 -10.09
CA GLY A 69 20.23 -6.11 -10.25
C GLY A 69 18.93 -6.63 -9.65
N VAL A 70 17.95 -5.75 -9.49
CA VAL A 70 16.61 -6.12 -9.00
C VAL A 70 15.62 -6.16 -10.16
N LEU A 71 14.78 -7.19 -10.20
CA LEU A 71 13.59 -7.21 -11.05
C LEU A 71 12.47 -6.54 -10.28
N ILE A 72 12.04 -5.38 -10.74
CA ILE A 72 10.90 -4.65 -10.20
C ILE A 72 9.76 -4.84 -11.20
N ILE A 73 8.63 -5.35 -10.71
CA ILE A 73 7.39 -5.46 -11.47
C ILE A 73 6.44 -4.47 -10.82
N ASP A 74 5.95 -3.52 -11.60
CA ASP A 74 5.04 -2.48 -11.15
C ASP A 74 3.90 -2.36 -12.16
N ASP A 75 2.72 -1.99 -11.67
CA ASP A 75 1.57 -1.72 -12.53
C ASP A 75 1.75 -0.34 -13.15
N THR A 76 1.86 -0.26 -14.48
CA THR A 76 1.99 1.02 -15.18
C THR A 76 0.63 1.47 -15.70
N ILE A 77 0.25 2.71 -15.42
CA ILE A 77 -0.87 3.36 -16.11
C ILE A 77 -0.42 3.73 -17.52
N GLU A 78 -1.14 3.26 -18.52
CA GLU A 78 -0.87 3.53 -19.93
C GLU A 78 -2.07 4.23 -20.57
N GLU A 79 -1.82 5.34 -21.28
CA GLU A 79 -2.87 6.09 -21.97
C GLU A 79 -3.48 5.26 -23.12
N LYS A 80 -4.82 5.23 -23.19
CA LYS A 80 -5.59 4.56 -24.26
C LYS A 80 -6.37 5.60 -25.07
N PRO A 81 -5.74 6.28 -26.04
CA PRO A 81 -6.29 7.49 -26.69
C PRO A 81 -7.53 7.25 -27.57
N TYR A 82 -7.85 5.99 -27.88
CA TYR A 82 -8.97 5.60 -28.76
C TYR A 82 -10.00 4.75 -28.02
N THR A 83 -10.12 4.89 -26.71
CA THR A 83 -11.04 4.09 -25.88
C THR A 83 -11.72 4.98 -24.85
N ASP A 84 -13.03 4.82 -24.73
CA ASP A 84 -13.83 5.51 -23.72
C ASP A 84 -13.73 4.82 -22.35
N GLU A 85 -14.01 5.57 -21.28
CA GLU A 85 -14.02 5.06 -19.91
C GLU A 85 -15.05 3.92 -19.73
N ASN A 86 -14.66 2.89 -18.97
CA ASN A 86 -15.50 1.74 -18.64
C ASN A 86 -15.03 1.10 -17.33
N GLU A 87 -15.57 -0.07 -16.96
CA GLU A 87 -15.21 -0.74 -15.69
C GLU A 87 -13.71 -1.06 -15.53
N ILE A 88 -12.96 -1.11 -16.63
CA ILE A 88 -11.53 -1.42 -16.66
C ILE A 88 -10.70 -0.18 -17.02
N VAL A 89 -11.25 0.72 -17.84
CA VAL A 89 -10.56 1.93 -18.32
C VAL A 89 -11.04 3.14 -17.54
N CYS A 90 -10.17 3.69 -16.69
CA CYS A 90 -10.49 4.84 -15.85
C CYS A 90 -9.66 6.07 -16.23
N TRP A 91 -10.26 7.26 -16.04
CA TRP A 91 -9.53 8.51 -16.15
C TRP A 91 -8.41 8.64 -15.12
N HIS A 92 -7.22 9.04 -15.56
CA HIS A 92 -6.09 9.37 -14.71
C HIS A 92 -5.49 10.71 -15.14
N PHE A 93 -5.17 11.57 -14.17
CA PHE A 93 -4.48 12.82 -14.46
C PHE A 93 -3.04 12.54 -14.89
N SER A 94 -2.66 13.02 -16.08
CA SER A 94 -1.30 12.89 -16.60
C SER A 94 -0.58 14.24 -16.58
N HIS A 95 0.46 14.37 -15.76
CA HIS A 95 1.32 15.56 -15.70
C HIS A 95 2.15 15.76 -16.98
N THR A 96 2.18 14.80 -17.91
CA THR A 96 2.92 14.89 -19.18
C THR A 96 2.07 15.42 -20.34
N GLN A 97 0.74 15.35 -20.22
CA GLN A 97 -0.22 15.83 -21.22
C GLN A 97 -0.82 17.17 -20.77
N GLY A 98 -0.09 18.26 -21.00
CA GLY A 98 -0.57 19.64 -20.80
C GLY A 98 -0.48 20.18 -19.37
N ARG A 99 -0.36 21.51 -19.26
CA ARG A 99 -0.12 22.30 -18.04
C ARG A 99 -1.14 22.09 -16.91
#